data_AF-A0A3D3W169-F1
#
_entry.id   AF-A0A3D3W169-F1
#
_cell.length_a   1.000
_cell.length_b   1.000
_cell.length_c   1.000
_cell.angle_alpha   90.00
_cell.angle_beta   90.00
_cell.angle_gamma   90.00
#
_symmetry.space_group_name_H-M   'P 1'
#
loop_
_entity.id
_entity.type
_entity.pdbx_description
1 polymer ?
#
loop_
_entity_poly.entity_id
_entity_poly.type
_entity_poly.pdbx_seq_one_letter_code
_entity_poly.pdbx_strand_id
1 'polypeptide(L)'
;MLQLQQAVADLNKQGPGLQLATVMVTSEGLPHLRHHADDRGFPHFYPETWLLKRGDVHQKQQVMQAGYLQALMPSDSQVSDWSVQAPEGWTRTSYRRASLANWMTDPNRGAGKLAARVIVNRLWQHHFGRGLVATPNDFGVSGERPSHPELLEWLASDLVQHGWKLKRLHRLIMTSSVWMQSGDSDEARAQLDRENTLLWRRSPMRLEAEA
;
A
#
# COMPACT_ATOMS: atom_id res chain seq x y z
N MET A 1 -8.25 -39.37 2.77
CA MET A 1 -8.59 -38.47 3.90
C MET A 1 -7.69 -38.66 5.13
N LEU A 2 -7.37 -39.90 5.55
CA LEU A 2 -6.50 -40.15 6.71
C LEU A 2 -5.11 -39.49 6.63
N GLN A 3 -4.45 -39.53 5.47
CA GLN A 3 -3.12 -38.94 5.29
C GLN A 3 -3.10 -37.41 5.45
N LEU A 4 -4.19 -36.72 5.08
CA LEU A 4 -4.29 -35.27 5.18
C LEU A 4 -4.47 -34.84 6.64
N GLN A 5 -5.29 -35.57 7.40
CA GLN A 5 -5.51 -35.33 8.82
C GLN A 5 -4.25 -35.59 9.65
N GLN A 6 -3.49 -36.63 9.29
CA GLN A 6 -2.19 -36.93 9.89
C GLN A 6 -1.18 -35.81 9.63
N ALA A 7 -1.08 -35.34 8.37
CA ALA A 7 -0.18 -34.24 8.01
C ALA A 7 -0.51 -32.92 8.74
N VAL A 8 -1.79 -32.60 8.94
CA VAL A 8 -2.22 -31.42 9.71
C VAL A 8 -1.90 -31.58 11.20
N ALA A 9 -2.09 -32.77 11.77
CA ALA A 9 -1.74 -33.06 13.16
C ALA A 9 -0.22 -32.95 13.38
N ASP A 10 0.58 -33.45 12.44
CA ASP A 10 2.04 -33.40 12.49
C ASP A 10 2.56 -31.96 12.32
N LEU A 11 1.95 -31.15 11.43
CA LEU A 11 2.26 -29.73 11.26
C LEU A 11 1.96 -28.92 12.54
N ASN A 12 0.81 -29.18 13.17
CA ASN A 12 0.46 -28.55 14.45
C ASN A 12 1.39 -28.97 15.59
N LYS A 13 1.88 -30.23 15.56
CA LYS A 13 2.76 -30.79 16.59
C LYS A 13 4.22 -30.34 16.44
N GLN A 14 4.69 -30.13 15.21
CA GLN A 14 6.01 -29.56 14.93
C GLN A 14 6.08 -28.05 15.23
N GLY A 15 4.92 -27.41 15.40
CA GLY A 15 4.81 -25.96 15.41
C GLY A 15 5.16 -25.39 14.02
N PRO A 16 4.88 -24.10 13.77
CA PRO A 16 5.53 -23.46 12.63
C PRO A 16 7.03 -23.64 12.85
N GLY A 17 7.73 -24.26 11.90
CA GLY A 17 9.19 -24.42 11.91
C GLY A 17 9.86 -23.06 11.83
N LEU A 18 9.72 -22.27 12.90
CA LEU A 18 10.17 -20.91 13.02
C LEU A 18 11.68 -21.00 13.18
N GLN A 19 12.39 -20.83 12.08
CA GLN A 19 13.78 -20.41 12.13
C GLN A 19 13.79 -19.01 12.74
N LEU A 20 13.97 -18.95 14.06
CA LEU A 20 14.06 -17.70 14.78
C LEU A 20 15.39 -17.03 14.39
N ALA A 21 15.29 -15.92 13.67
CA ALA A 21 16.41 -15.04 13.41
C ALA A 21 16.39 -13.89 14.41
N THR A 22 17.53 -13.63 15.05
CA THR A 22 17.69 -12.41 15.85
C THR A 22 17.71 -11.22 14.89
N VAL A 23 16.68 -10.39 14.96
CA VAL A 23 16.58 -9.14 14.18
C VAL A 23 16.61 -7.95 15.13
N MET A 24 17.27 -6.88 14.69
CA MET A 24 17.23 -5.60 15.39
C MET A 24 15.88 -4.93 15.09
N VAL A 25 15.06 -4.74 16.12
CA VAL A 25 13.76 -4.08 15.99
C VAL A 25 13.77 -2.79 16.79
N THR A 26 13.52 -1.67 16.12
CA THR A 26 13.29 -0.38 16.75
C THR A 26 11.84 0.01 16.58
N SER A 27 11.14 0.25 17.69
CA SER A 27 9.74 0.64 17.68
C SER A 27 9.34 1.36 18.96
N GLU A 28 8.09 1.81 19.02
CA GLU A 28 7.48 2.28 20.27
C GLU A 28 7.63 1.19 21.35
N GLY A 29 8.00 1.61 22.56
CA GLY A 29 8.22 0.72 23.71
C GLY A 29 9.38 -0.28 23.56
N LEU A 30 10.25 -0.11 22.55
CA LEU A 30 11.52 -0.83 22.42
C LEU A 30 12.70 0.12 22.57
N PRO A 31 13.89 -0.39 22.96
CA PRO A 31 15.11 0.40 22.93
C PRO A 31 15.32 1.00 21.53
N HIS A 32 15.62 2.30 21.47
CA HIS A 32 15.92 2.97 20.21
C HIS A 32 17.33 2.60 19.73
N LEU A 33 17.58 2.78 18.43
CA LEU A 33 18.94 2.74 17.91
C LEU A 33 19.67 3.99 18.39
N ARG A 34 20.88 3.84 18.95
CA ARG A 34 21.72 4.99 19.27
C ARG A 34 21.87 5.90 18.05
N HIS A 35 21.59 7.18 18.23
CA HIS A 35 21.73 8.20 17.20
C HIS A 35 22.72 9.28 17.65
N HIS A 36 23.35 9.98 16.70
CA HIS A 36 24.32 11.04 17.00
C HIS A 36 23.70 12.27 17.70
N ALA A 37 22.38 12.30 17.80
CA ALA A 37 21.61 13.35 18.46
C ALA A 37 21.14 12.93 19.87
N ASP A 38 21.50 11.73 20.33
CA ASP A 38 21.27 11.29 21.71
C ASP A 38 21.98 12.27 22.68
N ASP A 39 21.47 12.39 23.90
CA ASP A 39 21.96 13.30 24.96
C ASP A 39 21.81 14.81 24.67
N ARG A 40 21.17 15.21 23.57
CA ARG A 40 20.85 16.63 23.27
C ARG A 40 19.57 17.14 23.93
N GLY A 41 19.00 16.38 24.86
CA GLY A 41 17.78 16.75 25.59
C GLY A 41 16.46 16.54 24.84
N PHE A 42 16.48 15.94 23.65
CA PHE A 42 15.27 15.60 22.90
C PHE A 42 14.84 14.16 23.19
N PRO A 43 13.55 13.89 23.47
CA PRO A 43 13.08 12.53 23.62
C PRO A 43 13.08 11.80 22.25
N HIS A 44 13.47 10.52 22.25
CA HIS A 44 13.42 9.68 21.04
C HIS A 44 11.99 9.35 20.60
N PHE A 45 11.05 9.45 21.54
CA PHE A 45 9.64 9.22 21.28
C PHE A 45 8.81 10.27 22.03
N TYR A 46 7.91 10.93 21.30
CA TYR A 46 6.97 11.88 21.87
C TYR A 46 5.64 11.16 22.17
N PRO A 47 5.24 11.02 23.45
CA PRO A 47 4.01 10.31 23.80
C PRO A 47 2.75 11.05 23.30
N GLU A 48 2.85 12.38 23.22
CA GLU A 48 1.77 13.26 22.83
C GLU A 48 2.19 14.11 21.63
N THR A 49 1.26 14.29 20.70
CA THR A 49 1.40 15.24 19.59
C THR A 49 0.51 16.43 19.87
N TRP A 50 1.04 17.65 19.72
CA TRP A 50 0.32 18.88 20.05
C TRP A 50 0.01 19.68 18.80
N LEU A 51 -1.16 20.30 18.75
CA LEU A 51 -1.45 21.36 17.78
C LEU A 51 -0.67 22.60 18.20
N LEU A 52 0.16 23.12 17.30
CA LEU A 52 0.99 24.29 17.55
C LEU A 52 0.36 25.54 16.95
N LYS A 53 0.31 26.63 17.72
CA LYS A 53 -0.13 27.92 17.20
C LYS A 53 0.92 28.45 16.21
N ARG A 54 0.58 28.52 14.93
CA ARG A 54 1.48 28.98 13.85
C ARG A 54 2.81 28.20 13.78
N GLY A 55 2.82 26.94 14.21
CA GLY A 55 4.02 26.10 14.21
C GLY A 55 5.03 26.39 15.33
N ASP A 56 4.73 27.27 16.27
CA ASP A 56 5.61 27.56 17.41
C ASP A 56 5.54 26.44 18.46
N VAL A 57 6.68 25.79 18.72
CA VAL A 57 6.84 24.66 19.66
C VAL A 57 6.57 25.03 21.11
N HIS A 58 6.66 26.31 21.48
CA HIS A 58 6.35 26.81 22.82
C HIS A 58 4.86 27.14 22.99
N GLN A 59 4.12 27.31 21.89
CA GLN A 59 2.70 27.64 21.90
C GLN A 59 1.83 26.42 21.58
N LYS A 60 1.87 25.45 22.50
CA LYS A 60 1.03 24.26 22.45
C LYS A 60 -0.43 24.62 22.73
N GLN A 61 -1.33 24.07 21.91
CA GLN A 61 -2.78 24.21 22.08
C GLN A 61 -3.36 22.90 22.64
N GLN A 62 -4.06 22.14 21.82
CA GLN A 62 -4.66 20.85 22.21
C GLN A 62 -3.77 19.67 21.84
N VAL A 63 -3.88 18.58 22.61
CA VAL A 63 -3.32 17.28 22.23
C VAL A 63 -4.10 16.72 21.05
N MET A 64 -3.40 16.36 19.99
CA MET A 64 -3.97 15.78 18.79
C MET A 64 -4.10 14.27 18.94
N GLN A 65 -5.29 13.77 18.63
CA GLN A 65 -5.53 12.35 18.45
C GLN A 65 -5.22 11.95 17.01
N ALA A 66 -4.88 10.69 16.81
CA ALA A 66 -4.77 10.13 15.46
C ALA A 66 -6.12 10.24 14.77
N GLY A 67 -6.11 10.71 13.52
CA GLY A 67 -7.29 10.78 12.67
C GLY A 67 -6.92 10.39 11.24
N TYR A 68 -7.93 10.28 10.40
CA TYR A 68 -7.76 9.92 8.99
C TYR A 68 -8.19 11.06 8.06
N LEU A 69 -7.90 10.92 6.77
CA LEU A 69 -8.30 11.92 5.78
C LEU A 69 -9.82 11.92 5.63
N GLN A 70 -10.47 12.97 6.15
CA GLN A 70 -11.93 13.12 6.14
C GLN A 70 -12.53 13.08 4.74
N ALA A 71 -11.79 13.55 3.72
CA ALA A 71 -12.22 13.49 2.31
C ALA A 71 -12.38 12.05 1.78
N LEU A 72 -11.78 11.06 2.45
CA LEU A 72 -11.88 9.64 2.12
C LEU A 72 -12.73 8.87 3.15
N MET A 73 -13.47 9.58 3.99
CA MET A 73 -14.36 9.01 4.99
C MET A 73 -15.81 9.34 4.65
N PRO A 74 -16.73 8.36 4.71
CA PRO A 74 -18.16 8.62 4.81
C PRO A 74 -18.46 9.55 5.98
N SER A 75 -19.49 10.37 5.84
CA SER A 75 -19.91 11.35 6.85
C SER A 75 -20.40 10.72 8.16
N ASP A 76 -20.79 9.45 8.14
CA ASP A 76 -21.22 8.66 9.30
C ASP A 76 -20.07 7.84 9.92
N SER A 77 -18.86 7.85 9.33
CA SER A 77 -17.72 7.13 9.85
C SER A 77 -17.01 7.86 10.99
N GLN A 78 -16.51 7.10 11.94
CA GLN A 78 -15.77 7.57 13.10
C GLN A 78 -14.36 6.97 13.11
N VAL A 79 -13.42 7.67 13.75
CA VAL A 79 -12.02 7.18 13.87
C VAL A 79 -11.96 5.82 14.58
N SER A 80 -12.91 5.56 15.48
CA SER A 80 -13.06 4.29 16.20
C SER A 80 -13.31 3.10 15.28
N ASP A 81 -13.88 3.30 14.08
CA ASP A 81 -14.23 2.23 13.13
C ASP A 81 -13.02 1.38 12.70
N TRP A 82 -11.82 1.98 12.68
CA TRP A 82 -10.57 1.29 12.32
C TRP A 82 -9.60 1.15 13.50
N SER A 83 -9.97 1.66 14.67
CA SER A 83 -9.10 1.68 15.83
C SER A 83 -8.88 0.28 16.38
N VAL A 84 -7.62 -0.13 16.48
CA VAL A 84 -7.22 -1.37 17.15
C VAL A 84 -6.88 -1.04 18.61
N GLN A 85 -7.60 -1.65 19.54
CA GLN A 85 -7.30 -1.53 20.96
C GLN A 85 -6.12 -2.44 21.33
N ALA A 86 -5.23 -1.91 22.16
CA ALA A 86 -4.15 -2.71 22.73
C ALA A 86 -4.75 -3.76 23.69
N PRO A 87 -4.18 -4.98 23.75
CA PRO A 87 -4.56 -5.95 24.77
C PRO A 87 -4.39 -5.38 26.18
N GLU A 88 -5.19 -5.87 27.14
CA GLU A 88 -5.05 -5.48 28.53
C GLU A 88 -3.63 -5.76 29.06
N GLY A 89 -3.05 -4.77 29.75
CA GLY A 89 -1.67 -4.85 30.24
C GLY A 89 -0.59 -4.64 29.17
N TRP A 90 -0.95 -4.38 27.91
CA TRP A 90 0.03 -4.11 26.85
C TRP A 90 0.48 -2.65 26.84
N THR A 91 1.74 -2.41 27.18
CA THR A 91 2.33 -1.06 27.27
C THR A 91 3.36 -0.76 26.18
N ARG A 92 3.58 -1.69 25.25
CA ARG A 92 4.70 -1.60 24.30
C ARG A 92 4.37 -0.73 23.09
N THR A 93 3.23 -0.95 22.45
CA THR A 93 2.88 -0.25 21.19
C THR A 93 1.48 0.34 21.26
N SER A 94 1.29 1.53 20.70
CA SER A 94 0.01 2.25 20.66
C SER A 94 -1.01 1.70 19.67
N TYR A 95 -0.65 0.72 18.83
CA TYR A 95 -1.48 0.18 17.74
C TYR A 95 -1.94 1.19 16.67
N ARG A 96 -1.51 2.46 16.73
CA ARG A 96 -1.87 3.51 15.75
C ARG A 96 -1.54 3.14 14.30
N ARG A 97 -0.41 2.46 14.07
CA ARG A 97 -0.04 1.95 12.73
C ARG A 97 -0.97 0.85 12.23
N ALA A 98 -1.41 -0.04 13.11
CA ALA A 98 -2.36 -1.09 12.76
C ALA A 98 -3.73 -0.46 12.43
N SER A 99 -4.17 0.53 13.22
CA SER A 99 -5.39 1.28 12.94
C SER A 99 -5.34 2.01 11.59
N LEU A 100 -4.21 2.65 11.28
CA LEU A 100 -3.97 3.27 9.98
C LEU A 100 -4.02 2.24 8.84
N ALA A 101 -3.40 1.08 9.01
CA ALA A 101 -3.43 0.01 8.00
C ALA A 101 -4.85 -0.49 7.74
N ASN A 102 -5.67 -0.65 8.78
CA ASN A 102 -7.08 -1.00 8.65
C ASN A 102 -7.85 0.04 7.84
N TRP A 103 -7.70 1.33 8.15
CA TRP A 103 -8.34 2.40 7.37
C TRP A 103 -7.86 2.45 5.91
N MET A 104 -6.55 2.29 5.70
CA MET A 104 -5.95 2.32 4.36
C MET A 104 -6.43 1.17 3.47
N THR A 105 -6.76 0.03 4.06
CA THR A 105 -7.12 -1.21 3.33
C THR A 105 -8.61 -1.51 3.33
N ASP A 106 -9.44 -0.75 4.05
CA ASP A 106 -10.89 -0.88 4.04
C ASP A 106 -11.48 -0.34 2.72
N PRO A 107 -12.03 -1.21 1.85
CA PRO A 107 -12.58 -0.81 0.57
C PRO A 107 -13.98 -0.19 0.67
N ASN A 108 -14.67 -0.37 1.80
CA ASN A 108 -16.07 0.02 1.95
C ASN A 108 -16.19 1.41 2.55
N ARG A 109 -15.49 1.65 3.65
CA ARG A 109 -15.63 2.88 4.45
C ARG A 109 -14.34 3.69 4.54
N GLY A 110 -13.20 3.12 4.18
CA GLY A 110 -11.88 3.75 4.29
C GLY A 110 -11.27 4.14 2.95
N ALA A 111 -9.93 4.26 2.93
CA ALA A 111 -9.17 4.66 1.74
C ALA A 111 -8.88 3.50 0.77
N GLY A 112 -9.37 2.28 1.04
CA GLY A 112 -9.02 1.06 0.31
C GLY A 112 -9.29 1.12 -1.19
N LYS A 113 -10.39 1.76 -1.63
CA LYS A 113 -10.67 1.93 -3.07
C LYS A 113 -9.59 2.74 -3.78
N LEU A 114 -9.18 3.87 -3.19
CA LEU A 114 -8.12 4.70 -3.76
C LEU A 114 -6.77 3.99 -3.70
N ALA A 115 -6.45 3.37 -2.56
CA ALA A 115 -5.21 2.61 -2.39
C ALA A 115 -5.10 1.48 -3.42
N ALA A 116 -6.19 0.75 -3.71
CA ALA A 116 -6.24 -0.30 -4.71
C ALA A 116 -5.95 0.24 -6.13
N ARG A 117 -6.56 1.37 -6.52
CA ARG A 117 -6.30 2.01 -7.82
C ARG A 117 -4.84 2.44 -7.95
N VAL A 118 -4.29 3.04 -6.91
CA VAL A 118 -2.89 3.51 -6.90
C VAL A 118 -1.92 2.34 -7.05
N ILE A 119 -2.07 1.27 -6.27
CA ILE A 119 -1.15 0.13 -6.33
C ILE A 119 -1.26 -0.63 -7.66
N VAL A 120 -2.47 -0.79 -8.19
CA VAL A 120 -2.69 -1.39 -9.53
C VAL A 120 -1.99 -0.58 -10.60
N ASN A 121 -2.12 0.76 -10.57
CA ASN A 121 -1.47 1.61 -11.55
C ASN A 121 0.06 1.54 -11.45
N ARG A 122 0.62 1.49 -10.23
CA ARG A 122 2.06 1.32 -10.02
C ARG A 122 2.54 -0.01 -10.56
N LEU A 123 1.83 -1.10 -10.28
CA LEU A 123 2.15 -2.41 -10.83
C LEU A 123 2.06 -2.43 -12.36
N TRP A 124 1.03 -1.81 -12.92
CA TRP A 124 0.88 -1.65 -14.36
C TRP A 124 2.07 -0.87 -14.95
N GLN A 125 2.43 0.26 -14.34
CA GLN A 125 3.57 1.06 -14.75
C GLN A 125 4.88 0.28 -14.71
N HIS A 126 5.12 -0.54 -13.67
CA HIS A 126 6.30 -1.40 -13.61
C HIS A 126 6.36 -2.45 -14.73
N HIS A 127 5.20 -2.91 -15.21
CA HIS A 127 5.09 -3.89 -16.27
C HIS A 127 5.20 -3.28 -17.68
N PHE A 128 4.57 -2.12 -17.89
CA PHE A 128 4.41 -1.50 -19.20
C PHE A 128 5.22 -0.20 -19.39
N GLY A 129 5.96 0.24 -18.39
CA GLY A 129 6.73 1.50 -18.38
C GLY A 129 5.87 2.76 -18.16
N ARG A 130 4.60 2.73 -18.56
CA ARG A 130 3.60 3.79 -18.36
C ARG A 130 2.40 3.23 -17.61
N GLY A 131 1.93 3.96 -16.59
CA GLY A 131 0.70 3.61 -15.87
C GLY A 131 -0.55 3.82 -16.73
N LEU A 132 -1.67 3.22 -16.32
CA LEU A 132 -3.00 3.55 -16.85
C LEU A 132 -3.35 5.02 -16.59
N VAL A 133 -2.93 5.53 -15.43
CA VAL A 133 -2.81 6.96 -15.13
C VAL A 133 -1.34 7.32 -15.24
N ALA A 134 -0.99 8.24 -16.15
CA ALA A 134 0.42 8.56 -16.39
C ALA A 134 1.07 9.35 -15.23
N THR A 135 0.26 9.95 -14.35
CA THR A 135 0.68 10.64 -13.12
C THR A 135 0.52 9.72 -11.90
N PRO A 136 1.46 8.80 -11.60
CA PRO A 136 1.29 7.81 -10.52
C PRO A 136 1.22 8.39 -9.10
N ASN A 137 1.58 9.67 -8.93
CA ASN A 137 1.51 10.39 -7.66
C ASN A 137 0.28 11.31 -7.55
N ASP A 138 -0.51 11.46 -8.61
CA ASP A 138 -1.70 12.32 -8.63
C ASP A 138 -2.87 11.60 -9.29
N PHE A 139 -3.81 11.17 -8.44
CA PHE A 139 -5.09 10.54 -8.82
C PHE A 139 -6.27 11.49 -8.63
N GLY A 140 -6.00 12.77 -8.32
CA GLY A 140 -7.00 13.80 -8.11
C GLY A 140 -7.32 14.57 -9.38
N VAL A 141 -7.96 15.74 -9.21
CA VAL A 141 -8.35 16.62 -10.32
C VAL A 141 -7.14 17.16 -11.10
N SER A 142 -5.99 17.26 -10.43
CA SER A 142 -4.74 17.74 -11.01
C SER A 142 -3.95 16.65 -11.76
N GLY A 143 -4.35 15.38 -11.61
CA GLY A 143 -3.75 14.24 -12.29
C GLY A 143 -4.31 14.00 -13.70
N GLU A 144 -3.59 13.21 -14.48
CA GLU A 144 -4.08 12.73 -15.77
C GLU A 144 -5.25 11.75 -15.60
N ARG A 145 -6.18 11.76 -16.56
CA ARG A 145 -7.27 10.77 -16.57
C ARG A 145 -6.73 9.39 -16.94
N PRO A 146 -7.31 8.31 -16.39
CA PRO A 146 -6.94 6.96 -16.80
C PRO A 146 -7.19 6.77 -18.30
N SER A 147 -6.23 6.18 -19.02
CA SER A 147 -6.41 5.79 -20.43
C SER A 147 -7.48 4.71 -20.58
N HIS A 148 -7.54 3.78 -19.61
CA HIS A 148 -8.51 2.69 -19.56
C HIS A 148 -9.18 2.67 -18.17
N PRO A 149 -10.19 3.52 -17.92
CA PRO A 149 -10.80 3.67 -16.60
C PRO A 149 -11.52 2.38 -16.14
N GLU A 150 -12.20 1.68 -17.05
CA GLU A 150 -12.88 0.43 -16.73
C GLU A 150 -11.90 -0.69 -16.36
N LEU A 151 -10.76 -0.78 -17.06
CA LEU A 151 -9.71 -1.74 -16.74
C LEU A 151 -9.08 -1.45 -15.37
N LEU A 152 -8.80 -0.18 -15.07
CA LEU A 152 -8.26 0.22 -13.78
C LEU A 152 -9.22 -0.15 -12.64
N GLU A 153 -10.52 0.15 -12.82
CA GLU A 153 -11.53 -0.17 -11.82
C GLU A 153 -11.69 -1.68 -11.64
N TRP A 154 -11.69 -2.44 -12.75
CA TRP A 154 -11.78 -3.90 -12.71
C TRP A 154 -10.60 -4.52 -11.97
N LEU A 155 -9.36 -4.12 -12.30
CA LEU A 155 -8.15 -4.61 -11.63
C LEU A 155 -8.10 -4.21 -10.14
N ALA A 156 -8.57 -3.01 -9.78
CA ALA A 156 -8.64 -2.55 -8.40
C ALA A 156 -9.68 -3.36 -7.59
N SER A 157 -10.86 -3.59 -8.16
CA SER A 157 -11.89 -4.43 -7.56
C SER A 157 -11.42 -5.88 -7.41
N ASP A 158 -10.78 -6.43 -8.43
CA ASP A 158 -10.20 -7.77 -8.43
C ASP A 158 -9.12 -7.93 -7.34
N LEU A 159 -8.25 -6.92 -7.14
CA LEU A 159 -7.25 -6.93 -6.09
C LEU A 159 -7.88 -7.02 -4.70
N VAL A 160 -8.91 -6.19 -4.44
CA VAL A 160 -9.63 -6.17 -3.16
C VAL A 160 -10.33 -7.50 -2.91
N GLN A 161 -11.08 -8.02 -3.90
CA GLN A 161 -11.81 -9.28 -3.79
C GLN A 161 -10.91 -10.49 -3.50
N HIS A 162 -9.65 -10.45 -3.98
CA HIS A 162 -8.69 -11.53 -3.76
C HIS A 162 -7.73 -11.28 -2.59
N GLY A 163 -8.09 -10.37 -1.68
CA GLY A 163 -7.38 -10.14 -0.43
C GLY A 163 -6.00 -9.50 -0.60
N TRP A 164 -5.89 -8.51 -1.49
CA TRP A 164 -4.68 -7.70 -1.67
C TRP A 164 -3.43 -8.49 -2.11
N LYS A 165 -3.61 -9.67 -2.70
CA LYS A 165 -2.52 -10.55 -3.13
C LYS A 165 -1.86 -10.08 -4.42
N LEU A 166 -0.81 -9.26 -4.32
CA LEU A 166 -0.10 -8.70 -5.48
C LEU A 166 0.43 -9.78 -6.43
N LYS A 167 0.98 -10.89 -5.94
CA LYS A 167 1.51 -11.99 -6.77
C LYS A 167 0.47 -12.53 -7.76
N ARG A 168 -0.79 -12.59 -7.34
CA ARG A 168 -1.91 -13.02 -8.22
C ARG A 168 -2.14 -11.97 -9.30
N LEU A 169 -2.18 -10.70 -8.94
CA LEU A 169 -2.35 -9.58 -9.88
C LEU A 169 -1.20 -9.49 -10.89
N HIS A 170 0.05 -9.70 -10.47
CA HIS A 170 1.19 -9.83 -11.39
C HIS A 170 0.94 -10.95 -12.42
N ARG A 171 0.57 -12.15 -11.96
CA ARG A 171 0.28 -13.27 -12.86
C ARG A 171 -0.84 -12.94 -13.83
N LEU A 172 -1.92 -12.31 -13.35
CA LEU A 172 -3.04 -11.89 -14.19
C LEU A 172 -2.60 -10.94 -15.30
N ILE A 173 -1.81 -9.93 -14.97
CA ILE A 173 -1.26 -8.98 -15.95
C ILE A 173 -0.35 -9.70 -16.95
N MET A 174 0.60 -10.51 -16.46
CA MET A 174 1.58 -11.23 -17.30
C MET A 174 0.96 -12.33 -18.18
N THR A 175 -0.26 -12.76 -17.88
CA THR A 175 -0.99 -13.75 -18.69
C THR A 175 -2.06 -13.11 -19.58
N SER A 176 -2.17 -11.77 -19.56
CA SER A 176 -3.11 -11.05 -20.42
C SER A 176 -2.66 -11.03 -21.88
N SER A 177 -3.61 -10.93 -22.81
CA SER A 177 -3.33 -10.76 -24.23
C SER A 177 -2.48 -9.51 -24.48
N VAL A 178 -2.70 -8.43 -23.73
CA VAL A 178 -1.97 -7.16 -23.81
C VAL A 178 -0.48 -7.35 -23.48
N TRP A 179 -0.16 -8.14 -22.45
CA TRP A 179 1.23 -8.44 -22.11
C TRP A 179 1.92 -9.31 -23.17
N MET A 180 1.18 -10.24 -23.78
CA MET A 180 1.71 -11.18 -24.77
C MET A 180 1.74 -10.64 -26.22
N GLN A 181 1.38 -9.38 -26.46
CA GLN A 181 1.45 -8.78 -27.78
C GLN A 181 2.88 -8.76 -28.33
N SER A 182 3.02 -8.82 -29.66
CA SER A 182 4.32 -8.61 -30.30
C SER A 182 4.75 -7.14 -30.21
N GLY A 183 6.04 -6.90 -30.39
CA GLY A 183 6.62 -5.55 -30.45
C GLY A 183 6.59 -4.94 -31.86
N ASP A 184 5.93 -5.60 -32.82
CA ASP A 184 5.97 -5.21 -34.23
C ASP A 184 5.35 -3.82 -34.43
N SER A 185 5.93 -3.05 -35.34
CA SER A 185 5.39 -1.76 -35.73
C SER A 185 4.38 -1.90 -36.86
N ASP A 186 3.23 -1.27 -36.71
CA ASP A 186 2.20 -1.12 -37.73
C ASP A 186 2.03 0.39 -38.00
N GLU A 187 2.26 0.83 -39.24
CA GLU A 187 2.20 2.25 -39.61
C GLU A 187 0.81 2.85 -39.42
N ALA A 188 -0.25 2.10 -39.73
CA ALA A 188 -1.62 2.60 -39.58
C ALA A 188 -1.97 2.80 -38.11
N ARG A 189 -1.57 1.87 -37.24
CA ARG A 189 -1.75 2.01 -35.78
C ARG A 189 -0.88 3.11 -35.20
N ALA A 190 0.37 3.23 -35.66
CA ALA A 190 1.26 4.29 -35.23
C ALA A 190 0.75 5.67 -35.65
N GLN A 191 0.06 5.82 -36.78
CA GLN A 191 -0.57 7.09 -37.14
C GLN A 191 -1.72 7.48 -36.20
N LEU A 192 -2.47 6.49 -35.67
CA LEU A 192 -3.56 6.72 -34.73
C LEU A 192 -3.07 6.96 -33.29
N ASP A 193 -2.08 6.21 -32.84
CA ASP A 193 -1.56 6.27 -31.46
C ASP A 193 -0.04 6.01 -31.42
N ARG A 194 0.73 7.08 -31.66
CA ARG A 194 2.21 7.03 -31.63
C ARG A 194 2.75 6.68 -30.25
N GLU A 195 2.09 7.15 -29.20
CA GLU A 195 2.53 6.97 -27.82
C GLU A 195 2.22 5.58 -27.26
N ASN A 196 1.50 4.76 -28.03
CA ASN A 196 1.04 3.43 -27.62
C ASN A 196 0.20 3.49 -26.32
N THR A 197 -0.59 4.55 -26.16
CA THR A 197 -1.50 4.73 -25.02
C THR A 197 -2.59 3.66 -24.99
N LEU A 198 -3.03 3.19 -26.17
CA LEU A 198 -4.01 2.13 -26.38
C LEU A 198 -3.40 0.71 -26.33
N LEU A 199 -2.08 0.61 -26.08
CA LEU A 199 -1.40 -0.66 -25.85
C LEU A 199 -1.60 -1.64 -27.01
N TRP A 200 -1.33 -1.19 -28.23
CA TRP A 200 -1.50 -1.96 -29.46
C TRP A 200 -0.24 -2.76 -29.86
N ARG A 201 0.88 -2.53 -29.16
CA ARG A 201 2.11 -3.34 -29.23
C ARG A 201 2.83 -3.42 -27.89
N ARG A 202 3.78 -4.35 -27.75
CA ARG A 202 4.74 -4.36 -26.64
C ARG A 202 5.83 -3.30 -26.84
N SER A 203 5.86 -2.30 -25.96
CA SER A 203 6.94 -1.30 -25.94
C SER A 203 8.24 -1.87 -25.35
N PRO A 204 9.41 -1.59 -25.95
CA PRO A 204 10.69 -1.88 -25.31
C PRO A 204 10.79 -1.13 -23.99
N MET A 205 11.26 -1.80 -22.94
CA MET A 205 11.47 -1.18 -21.63
C MET A 205 12.96 -1.19 -21.31
N ARG A 206 13.46 -0.06 -20.84
CA ARG A 206 14.83 0.02 -20.36
C ARG A 206 14.94 -0.79 -19.07
N LEU A 207 15.94 -1.66 -19.01
CA LEU A 207 16.30 -2.35 -17.77
C LEU A 207 17.10 -1.37 -16.90
N GLU A 208 16.71 -1.27 -15.64
CA GLU A 208 17.47 -0.52 -14.64
C GLU A 208 18.74 -1.31 -14.27
N ALA A 209 19.80 -0.60 -13.88
CA ALA A 209 21.11 -1.19 -13.62
C ALA A 209 21.14 -2.20 -12.44
N GLU A 210 20.10 -2.18 -11.60
CA GLU A 210 19.97 -3.01 -10.39
C GLU A 210 19.00 -4.20 -10.56
N ALA A 211 18.55 -4.48 -11.79
CA ALA A 211 17.59 -5.55 -12.10
C ALA A 211 18.19 -6.96 -12.01
#